data_AF-A0A450Z8F8-F1
#
_entry.id   AF-A0A450Z8F8-F1
#
_cell.length_a   1.000
_cell.length_b   1.000
_cell.length_c   1.000
_cell.angle_alpha   90.00
_cell.angle_beta   90.00
_cell.angle_gamma   90.00
#
_symmetry.space_group_name_H-M   'P 1'
#
loop_
_entity.id
_entity.type
_entity.pdbx_description
1 polymer ?
#
loop_
_entity_poly.entity_id
_entity_poly.type
_entity_poly.pdbx_seq_one_letter_code
_entity_poly.pdbx_strand_id
1 'polypeptide(L)'
;MGMSAVEKENYERCLESGNQFQDYVVSMLIKHKGIVLSNFSSRLFQWSIGEGYQGFEIKFDAPSERGENLLIETGERRSASGNWVKSGIHRDDNTDIYIIGNYEFFYVFDVKVLRRMEERSEFLRRHETDTGQFFLLRKSEIEKTVPYIYKIDCGEEGKKLLSQVKETQSF
;
A
#
# COMPACT_ATOMS: atom_id res chain seq x y z
N MET A 1 0.04 -27.37 5.62
CA MET A 1 -1.29 -27.49 4.99
C MET A 1 -1.30 -26.61 3.76
N GLY A 2 -1.73 -27.11 2.60
CA GLY A 2 -1.89 -26.30 1.40
C GLY A 2 -3.17 -25.46 1.48
N MET A 3 -3.19 -24.30 0.82
CA MET A 3 -4.39 -23.48 0.70
C MET A 3 -5.48 -24.23 -0.07
N SER A 4 -6.73 -24.06 0.33
CA SER A 4 -7.90 -24.50 -0.43
C SER A 4 -8.03 -23.72 -1.74
N ALA A 5 -8.81 -24.25 -2.69
CA ALA A 5 -9.03 -23.60 -3.99
C ALA A 5 -9.63 -22.18 -3.84
N VAL A 6 -10.55 -22.00 -2.89
CA VAL A 6 -11.19 -20.71 -2.60
C VAL A 6 -10.19 -19.72 -1.98
N GLU A 7 -9.37 -20.17 -1.04
CA GLU A 7 -8.32 -19.32 -0.45
C GLU A 7 -7.29 -18.90 -1.49
N LYS A 8 -6.94 -19.81 -2.41
CA LYS A 8 -6.02 -19.52 -3.51
C LYS A 8 -6.60 -18.50 -4.47
N GLU A 9 -7.86 -18.65 -4.87
CA GLU A 9 -8.56 -17.68 -5.73
C GLU A 9 -8.66 -16.30 -5.08
N ASN A 10 -9.02 -16.24 -3.79
CA ASN A 10 -9.06 -14.98 -3.05
C ASN A 10 -7.69 -14.30 -2.98
N TYR A 11 -6.63 -15.09 -2.73
CA TYR A 11 -5.27 -14.58 -2.72
C TYR A 11 -4.83 -14.03 -4.08
N GLU A 12 -5.13 -14.73 -5.17
CA GLU A 12 -4.85 -14.26 -6.53
C GLU A 12 -5.60 -12.96 -6.85
N ARG A 13 -6.87 -12.81 -6.44
CA ARG A 13 -7.64 -11.58 -6.60
C ARG A 13 -7.08 -10.41 -5.78
N CYS A 14 -6.63 -10.67 -4.55
CA CYS A 14 -5.98 -9.65 -3.71
C CYS A 14 -4.65 -9.19 -4.33
N LEU A 15 -3.83 -10.11 -4.83
CA LEU A 15 -2.60 -9.79 -5.54
C LEU A 15 -2.87 -8.95 -6.79
N GLU A 16 -3.84 -9.35 -7.60
CA GLU A 16 -4.22 -8.63 -8.81
C GLU A 16 -4.71 -7.22 -8.50
N SER A 17 -5.55 -7.07 -7.48
CA SER A 17 -6.04 -5.76 -7.03
C SER A 17 -4.90 -4.86 -6.55
N GLY A 18 -3.90 -5.44 -5.87
CA GLY A 18 -2.69 -4.74 -5.47
C GLY A 18 -1.90 -4.24 -6.68
N ASN A 19 -1.64 -5.11 -7.67
CA ASN A 19 -0.92 -4.75 -8.89
C ASN A 19 -1.63 -3.65 -9.68
N GLN A 20 -2.95 -3.76 -9.86
CA GLN A 20 -3.75 -2.74 -10.55
C GLN A 20 -3.65 -1.37 -9.85
N PHE A 21 -3.64 -1.38 -8.52
CA PHE A 21 -3.45 -0.15 -7.76
C PHE A 21 -2.02 0.41 -7.89
N GLN A 22 -0.99 -0.43 -7.98
CA GLN A 22 0.38 0.02 -8.28
C GLN A 22 0.43 0.74 -9.63
N ASP A 23 -0.11 0.13 -10.68
CA ASP A 23 -0.14 0.72 -12.03
C ASP A 23 -0.90 2.05 -12.05
N TYR A 24 -2.00 2.12 -11.29
CA TYR A 24 -2.78 3.34 -11.11
C TYR A 24 -1.95 4.46 -10.46
N VAL A 25 -1.30 4.18 -9.33
CA VAL A 25 -0.44 5.17 -8.64
C VAL A 25 0.67 5.66 -9.56
N VAL A 26 1.36 4.76 -10.28
CA VAL A 26 2.39 5.10 -11.26
C VAL A 26 1.82 6.04 -12.32
N SER A 27 0.65 5.71 -12.89
CA SER A 27 -0.01 6.53 -13.91
C SER A 27 -0.36 7.93 -13.40
N MET A 28 -0.88 8.03 -12.17
CA MET A 28 -1.25 9.30 -11.56
C MET A 28 -0.02 10.16 -11.24
N LEU A 29 1.06 9.57 -10.74
CA LEU A 29 2.31 10.27 -10.46
C LEU A 29 2.97 10.80 -11.74
N ILE A 30 2.99 10.00 -12.81
CA ILE A 30 3.52 10.45 -14.10
C ILE A 30 2.69 11.61 -14.63
N LYS A 31 1.35 11.43 -14.67
CA LYS A 31 0.45 12.40 -15.31
C LYS A 31 0.40 13.73 -14.57
N HIS A 32 0.34 13.72 -13.24
CA HIS A 32 0.12 14.94 -12.45
C HIS A 32 1.41 15.57 -11.91
N LYS A 33 2.48 14.79 -11.79
CA LYS A 33 3.74 15.24 -11.16
C LYS A 33 4.96 15.06 -12.07
N GLY A 34 4.83 14.37 -13.20
CA GLY A 34 5.98 14.02 -14.04
C GLY A 34 6.94 13.04 -13.35
N ILE A 35 6.48 12.35 -12.29
CA ILE A 35 7.30 11.41 -11.53
C ILE A 35 7.10 10.02 -12.11
N VAL A 36 8.16 9.45 -12.65
CA VAL A 36 8.17 8.07 -13.15
C VAL A 36 8.65 7.15 -12.03
N LEU A 37 7.85 6.14 -11.69
CA LEU A 37 8.25 5.04 -10.82
C LEU A 37 8.38 3.76 -11.66
N SER A 38 9.38 2.94 -11.37
CA SER A 38 9.67 1.70 -12.09
C SER A 38 9.84 0.54 -11.13
N ASN A 39 8.94 -0.44 -11.23
CA ASN A 39 8.95 -1.64 -10.41
C ASN A 39 9.80 -2.73 -11.09
N PHE A 40 10.48 -3.55 -10.29
CA PHE A 40 10.96 -4.84 -10.75
C PHE A 40 9.76 -5.75 -11.03
N SER A 41 9.83 -6.50 -12.12
CA SER A 41 8.81 -7.48 -12.48
C SER A 41 8.99 -8.85 -11.81
N SER A 42 10.22 -9.17 -11.39
CA SER A 42 10.54 -10.49 -10.83
C SER A 42 10.48 -10.48 -9.31
N ARG A 43 9.84 -11.51 -8.73
CA ARG A 43 9.80 -11.70 -7.28
C ARG A 43 11.20 -11.80 -6.68
N LEU A 44 12.15 -12.47 -7.34
CA LEU A 44 13.50 -12.59 -6.79
C LEU A 44 14.12 -11.22 -6.49
N PHE A 45 13.99 -10.26 -7.42
CA PHE A 45 14.50 -8.91 -7.22
C PHE A 45 13.67 -8.12 -6.20
N GLN A 46 12.34 -8.21 -6.28
CA GLN A 46 11.44 -7.56 -5.31
C GLN A 46 11.77 -7.95 -3.86
N TRP A 47 12.01 -9.24 -3.62
CA TRP A 47 12.31 -9.76 -2.29
C TRP A 47 13.75 -9.51 -1.83
N SER A 48 14.69 -9.31 -2.75
CA SER A 48 16.10 -9.13 -2.42
C SER A 48 16.51 -7.67 -2.28
N ILE A 49 15.81 -6.75 -2.96
CA ILE A 49 16.18 -5.33 -3.03
C ILE A 49 15.04 -4.45 -2.51
N GLY A 50 13.79 -4.75 -2.86
CA GLY A 50 12.59 -3.93 -2.69
C GLY A 50 11.83 -3.81 -4.02
N GLU A 51 10.72 -3.06 -4.09
CA GLU A 51 9.89 -2.97 -5.31
C GLU A 51 10.63 -2.41 -6.53
N GLY A 52 11.69 -1.63 -6.33
CA GLY A 52 12.51 -1.04 -7.38
C GLY A 52 13.71 -0.30 -6.80
N TYR A 53 14.62 0.19 -7.65
CA TYR A 53 15.78 0.97 -7.19
C TYR A 53 15.42 2.32 -6.54
N GLN A 54 14.21 2.81 -6.78
CA GLN A 54 13.74 4.09 -6.27
C GLN A 54 13.27 4.03 -4.80
N GLY A 55 13.24 2.84 -4.19
CA GLY A 55 12.98 2.68 -2.76
C GLY A 55 11.58 3.08 -2.32
N PHE A 56 10.56 2.76 -3.13
CA PHE A 56 9.15 2.96 -2.77
C PHE A 56 8.44 1.63 -2.53
N GLU A 57 7.38 1.67 -1.74
CA GLU A 57 6.41 0.57 -1.59
C GLU A 57 5.00 1.14 -1.81
N ILE A 58 4.21 0.50 -2.67
CA ILE A 58 2.82 0.91 -2.94
C ILE A 58 1.87 -0.16 -2.40
N LYS A 59 0.92 0.27 -1.55
CA LYS A 59 -0.04 -0.59 -0.87
C LYS A 59 -1.46 -0.13 -1.10
N PHE A 60 -2.30 -1.04 -1.60
CA PHE A 60 -3.73 -0.80 -1.75
C PHE A 60 -4.46 -1.02 -0.43
N ASP A 61 -5.19 0.00 0.03
CA ASP A 61 -5.98 -0.01 1.26
C ASP A 61 -7.46 0.18 0.92
N ALA A 62 -8.11 -0.90 0.47
CA ALA A 62 -9.55 -0.89 0.20
C ALA A 62 -10.41 -0.48 1.41
N PRO A 63 -10.13 -0.93 2.66
CA PRO A 63 -10.86 -0.47 3.85
C PRO A 63 -10.86 1.06 4.02
N SER A 64 -9.78 1.74 3.60
CA SER A 64 -9.72 3.19 3.68
C SER A 64 -10.74 3.92 2.81
N GLU A 65 -11.40 3.29 1.83
CA GLU A 65 -12.43 3.96 1.02
C GLU A 65 -13.59 4.47 1.89
N ARG A 66 -14.00 3.67 2.87
CA ARG A 66 -15.13 3.99 3.78
C ARG A 66 -14.68 4.25 5.22
N GLY A 67 -13.43 3.92 5.55
CA GLY A 67 -12.87 4.06 6.88
C GLY A 67 -12.26 5.44 7.14
N GLU A 68 -12.13 5.77 8.43
CA GLU A 68 -11.40 6.97 8.89
C GLU A 68 -9.89 6.74 9.02
N ASN A 69 -9.43 5.50 8.85
CA ASN A 69 -8.05 5.10 9.09
C ASN A 69 -7.39 4.56 7.82
N LEU A 70 -6.08 4.73 7.74
CA LEU A 70 -5.19 3.92 6.91
C LEU A 70 -4.66 2.75 7.74
N LEU A 71 -4.53 1.59 7.10
CA LEU A 71 -3.93 0.40 7.70
C LEU A 71 -2.44 0.34 7.30
N ILE A 72 -1.57 0.89 8.15
CA ILE A 72 -0.12 0.88 7.89
C ILE A 72 0.45 -0.47 8.33
N GLU A 73 0.95 -1.24 7.37
CA GLU A 73 1.48 -2.58 7.61
C GLU A 73 2.87 -2.53 8.30
N THR A 74 3.03 -3.35 9.32
CA THR A 74 4.24 -3.44 10.15
C THR A 74 4.82 -4.85 10.20
N GLY A 75 4.02 -5.86 9.90
CA GLY A 75 4.43 -7.26 9.93
C GLY A 75 3.47 -8.16 9.16
N GLU A 76 3.99 -9.28 8.68
CA GLU A 76 3.19 -10.30 8.00
C GLU A 76 3.59 -11.70 8.46
N ARG A 77 2.72 -12.67 8.23
CA ARG A 77 3.04 -14.09 8.34
C ARG A 77 2.29 -14.88 7.27
N ARG A 78 2.90 -15.97 6.80
CA ARG A 78 2.35 -16.81 5.72
C ARG A 78 1.09 -17.58 6.11
N SER A 79 0.87 -17.80 7.40
CA SER A 79 -0.29 -18.52 7.93
C SER A 79 -0.57 -18.09 9.37
N ALA A 80 -1.79 -18.35 9.85
CA ALA A 80 -2.21 -18.02 11.22
C ALA A 80 -1.32 -18.63 12.33
N SER A 81 -0.58 -19.70 12.02
CA SER A 81 0.36 -20.36 12.93
C SER A 81 1.83 -20.05 12.65
N GLY A 82 2.11 -19.25 11.62
CA GLY A 82 3.47 -18.91 11.22
C GLY A 82 4.12 -17.86 12.11
N ASN A 83 5.45 -17.75 12.00
CA ASN A 83 6.21 -16.69 12.65
C ASN A 83 5.95 -15.35 11.95
N TRP A 84 5.80 -14.30 12.74
CA TRP A 84 5.78 -12.93 12.24
C TRP A 84 7.15 -12.57 11.65
N VAL A 85 7.12 -11.95 10.48
CA VAL A 85 8.28 -11.33 9.84
C VAL A 85 7.99 -9.85 9.64
N LYS A 86 9.03 -9.04 9.67
CA LYS A 86 8.90 -7.60 9.41
C LYS A 86 8.36 -7.36 8.00
N SER A 87 7.41 -6.45 7.88
CA SER A 87 6.80 -6.08 6.59
C SER A 87 6.41 -4.61 6.56
N GLY A 88 5.98 -4.15 5.40
CA GLY A 88 5.58 -2.77 5.15
C GLY A 88 6.65 -1.79 5.63
N ILE A 89 6.25 -0.87 6.51
CA ILE A 89 7.16 0.16 7.00
C ILE A 89 8.35 -0.38 7.80
N HIS A 90 8.37 -1.64 8.23
CA HIS A 90 9.50 -2.25 8.97
C HIS A 90 10.33 -3.21 8.13
N ARG A 91 10.00 -3.40 6.86
CA ARG A 91 10.77 -4.30 5.98
C ARG A 91 12.24 -3.87 5.95
N ASP A 92 13.13 -4.85 6.02
CA ASP A 92 14.59 -4.65 5.99
C ASP A 92 15.10 -4.63 4.53
N ASP A 93 14.54 -3.74 3.70
CA ASP A 93 14.91 -3.55 2.28
C ASP A 93 15.26 -2.07 1.98
N ASN A 94 15.27 -1.66 0.71
CA ASN A 94 15.59 -0.29 0.31
C ASN A 94 14.41 0.71 0.41
N THR A 95 13.28 0.33 1.01
CA THR A 95 12.08 1.17 1.05
C THR A 95 12.26 2.36 2.00
N ASP A 96 12.34 3.56 1.44
CA ASP A 96 12.32 4.84 2.17
C ASP A 96 10.97 5.58 1.98
N ILE A 97 10.21 5.27 0.92
CA ILE A 97 8.95 5.92 0.56
C ILE A 97 7.80 4.91 0.65
N TYR A 98 6.75 5.23 1.39
CA TYR A 98 5.57 4.39 1.52
C TYR A 98 4.35 5.11 0.93
N ILE A 99 3.72 4.49 -0.06
CA ILE A 99 2.55 5.02 -0.77
C ILE A 99 1.35 4.14 -0.45
N ILE A 100 0.31 4.72 0.13
CA ILE A 100 -0.87 3.97 0.54
C ILE A 100 -2.16 4.74 0.30
N GLY A 101 -3.19 4.04 -0.15
CA GLY A 101 -4.53 4.59 -0.28
C GLY A 101 -5.41 3.74 -1.17
N ASN A 102 -6.28 4.40 -1.91
CA ASN A 102 -7.24 3.77 -2.80
C ASN A 102 -7.35 4.59 -4.09
N TYR A 103 -8.31 4.23 -4.93
CA TYR A 103 -8.46 4.90 -6.22
C TYR A 103 -8.99 6.34 -6.13
N GLU A 104 -9.56 6.77 -5.02
CA GLU A 104 -9.99 8.17 -4.83
C GLU A 104 -8.84 9.07 -4.37
N PHE A 105 -7.98 8.55 -3.49
CA PHE A 105 -6.84 9.28 -2.96
C PHE A 105 -5.72 8.33 -2.56
N PHE A 106 -4.48 8.82 -2.57
CA PHE A 106 -3.38 8.16 -1.89
C PHE A 106 -2.44 9.15 -1.23
N TYR A 107 -1.74 8.68 -0.21
CA TYR A 107 -0.75 9.41 0.55
C TYR A 107 0.64 8.87 0.25
N VAL A 108 1.61 9.78 0.17
CA VAL A 108 3.03 9.47 0.05
C VAL A 108 3.72 9.89 1.35
N PHE A 109 4.40 8.94 1.99
CA PHE A 109 5.08 9.11 3.26
C PHE A 109 6.56 8.77 3.15
N ASP A 110 7.38 9.44 3.96
CA ASP A 110 8.70 8.93 4.34
C ASP A 110 8.50 7.86 5.44
N VAL A 111 9.09 6.67 5.25
CA VAL A 111 8.99 5.55 6.19
C VAL A 111 9.48 5.92 7.59
N LYS A 112 10.53 6.74 7.71
CA LYS A 112 11.07 7.18 9.01
C LYS A 112 10.07 8.07 9.74
N VAL A 113 9.26 8.84 9.01
CA VAL A 113 8.17 9.62 9.61
C VAL A 113 7.09 8.69 10.16
N LEU A 114 6.66 7.69 9.38
CA LEU A 114 5.68 6.69 9.85
C LEU A 114 6.18 5.93 11.09
N ARG A 115 7.45 5.49 11.11
CA ARG A 115 8.06 4.83 12.28
C ARG A 115 8.09 5.74 13.50
N ARG A 116 8.47 7.02 13.36
CA ARG A 116 8.43 7.98 14.47
C ARG A 116 7.01 8.22 14.97
N MET A 117 6.01 8.22 14.09
CA MET A 117 4.61 8.32 14.50
C MET A 117 4.18 7.08 15.27
N GLU A 118 4.61 5.90 14.84
CA GLU A 118 4.40 4.62 15.55
C GLU A 118 4.93 4.68 16.98
N GLU A 119 6.15 5.18 17.17
CA GLU A 119 6.79 5.30 18.48
C GLU A 119 6.13 6.32 19.41
N ARG A 120 5.55 7.39 18.85
CA ARG A 120 5.09 8.56 19.60
C ARG A 120 3.63 8.53 20.02
N SER A 121 2.80 7.70 19.39
CA SER A 121 1.37 7.95 19.40
C SER A 121 0.61 7.06 20.38
N GLU A 122 0.04 7.71 21.39
CA GLU A 122 -1.06 7.20 22.23
C GLU A 122 -2.38 6.99 21.44
N PHE A 123 -2.43 7.42 20.17
CA PHE A 123 -3.62 7.36 19.30
C PHE A 123 -3.55 6.25 18.25
N LEU A 124 -2.44 5.52 18.17
CA LEU A 124 -2.30 4.40 17.26
C LEU A 124 -2.89 3.14 17.88
N ARG A 125 -3.96 2.65 17.26
CA ARG A 125 -4.51 1.34 17.60
C ARG A 125 -3.78 0.29 16.76
N ARG A 126 -3.19 -0.69 17.43
CA ARG A 126 -2.72 -1.90 16.76
C ARG A 126 -3.93 -2.68 16.25
N HIS A 127 -3.81 -3.18 15.04
CA HIS A 127 -4.78 -4.06 14.43
C HIS A 127 -4.04 -5.27 13.88
N GLU A 128 -4.55 -6.46 14.16
CA GLU A 128 -3.99 -7.70 13.66
C GLU A 128 -5.09 -8.49 12.96
N THR A 129 -4.72 -9.10 11.85
CA THR A 129 -5.50 -10.14 11.21
C THR A 129 -4.79 -11.48 11.42
N ASP A 130 -5.35 -12.55 10.87
CA ASP A 130 -4.69 -13.85 10.90
C ASP A 130 -3.31 -13.83 10.22
N THR A 131 -3.00 -12.87 9.36
CA THR A 131 -1.76 -12.86 8.58
C THR A 131 -1.03 -11.51 8.53
N GLY A 132 -1.60 -10.44 9.06
CA GLY A 132 -0.99 -9.10 9.02
C GLY A 132 -1.05 -8.37 10.36
N GLN A 133 -0.01 -7.59 10.64
CA GLN A 133 0.04 -6.60 11.72
C GLN A 133 0.04 -5.20 11.12
N PHE A 134 -0.77 -4.35 11.72
CA PHE A 134 -0.99 -2.99 11.26
C PHE A 134 -1.05 -2.04 12.45
N PHE A 135 -0.72 -0.77 12.21
CA PHE A 135 -1.26 0.32 13.03
C PHE A 135 -2.27 1.12 12.23
N LEU A 136 -3.31 1.57 12.93
CA LEU A 136 -4.37 2.39 12.36
C LEU A 136 -4.00 3.86 12.46
N LEU A 137 -3.79 4.50 11.31
CA LEU A 137 -3.49 5.91 11.22
C LEU A 137 -4.73 6.69 10.79
N ARG A 138 -5.30 7.49 11.71
CA ARG A 138 -6.47 8.33 11.40
C ARG A 138 -6.14 9.37 10.34
N LYS A 139 -6.94 9.44 9.29
CA LYS A 139 -6.81 10.44 8.22
C LYS A 139 -6.82 11.88 8.74
N SER A 140 -7.64 12.16 9.73
CA SER A 140 -7.71 13.48 10.36
C SER A 140 -6.45 13.86 11.14
N GLU A 141 -5.65 12.89 11.59
CA GLU A 141 -4.36 13.15 12.24
C GLU A 141 -3.26 13.39 11.21
N ILE A 142 -3.30 12.66 10.08
CA ILE A 142 -2.38 12.82 8.94
C ILE A 142 -2.37 14.28 8.48
N GLU A 143 -3.55 14.84 8.20
CA GLU A 143 -3.71 16.20 7.68
C GLU A 143 -3.28 17.29 8.68
N LYS A 144 -3.20 16.98 9.98
CA LYS A 144 -2.84 17.94 11.05
C LYS A 144 -1.39 17.88 11.47
N THR A 145 -0.80 16.68 11.52
CA THR A 145 0.41 16.42 12.33
C THR A 145 1.65 16.11 11.52
N VAL A 146 1.50 15.78 10.24
CA VAL A 146 2.63 15.26 9.48
C VAL A 146 3.09 16.27 8.44
N PRO A 147 4.20 16.99 8.71
CA PRO A 147 4.81 17.82 7.69
C PRO A 147 5.35 16.89 6.58
N TYR A 148 5.21 17.30 5.32
CA TYR A 148 5.76 16.63 4.13
C TYR A 148 5.02 15.38 3.60
N ILE A 149 3.73 15.23 3.92
CA ILE A 149 2.88 14.27 3.21
C ILE A 149 2.37 14.89 1.92
N TYR A 150 2.47 14.15 0.83
CA TYR A 150 1.74 14.45 -0.39
C TYR A 150 0.48 13.59 -0.42
N LYS A 151 -0.68 14.22 -0.21
CA LYS A 151 -1.97 13.66 -0.60
C LYS A 151 -2.17 13.96 -2.08
N ILE A 152 -2.48 12.94 -2.85
CA ILE A 152 -2.94 13.10 -4.23
C ILE A 152 -4.41 12.71 -4.26
N ASP A 153 -5.25 13.72 -4.45
CA ASP A 153 -6.67 13.53 -4.75
C ASP A 153 -6.79 13.24 -6.25
N CYS A 154 -7.30 12.06 -6.59
CA CYS A 154 -7.32 11.59 -7.97
C CYS A 154 -8.50 12.15 -8.78
N GLY A 155 -9.55 12.62 -8.10
CA GLY A 155 -10.68 13.33 -8.70
C GLY A 155 -11.37 12.59 -9.85
N GLU A 156 -12.00 13.36 -10.75
CA GLU A 156 -12.70 12.82 -11.93
C GLU A 156 -11.76 12.17 -12.94
N GLU A 157 -10.49 12.57 -12.97
CA GLU A 157 -9.52 12.00 -13.90
C GLU A 157 -9.11 10.58 -13.51
N GLY A 158 -8.90 10.32 -12.22
CA GLY A 158 -8.67 8.98 -11.70
C GLY A 158 -9.84 8.05 -12.00
N LYS A 159 -11.08 8.54 -11.83
CA LYS A 159 -12.30 7.80 -12.21
C LYS A 159 -12.33 7.49 -13.69
N LYS A 160 -11.97 8.45 -14.55
CA LYS A 160 -11.94 8.25 -16.01
C LYS A 160 -10.93 7.18 -16.42
N LEU A 161 -9.72 7.21 -15.85
CA LEU A 161 -8.70 6.20 -16.11
C LEU A 161 -9.20 4.81 -15.72
N LEU A 162 -9.81 4.68 -14.54
CA LEU A 162 -10.39 3.42 -14.10
C LEU A 162 -11.49 2.90 -15.01
N SER A 163 -12.40 3.76 -15.47
CA SER A 163 -13.45 3.36 -16.41
C SER A 163 -12.86 2.83 -17.72
N GLN A 164 -11.85 3.52 -18.28
CA GLN A 164 -11.17 3.11 -19.51
C GLN A 164 -10.51 1.73 -19.38
N VAL A 165 -9.85 1.45 -18.25
CA VAL A 165 -9.22 0.15 -18.01
C VAL A 165 -10.27 -0.96 -17.90
N LYS A 166 -11.37 -0.71 -17.19
CA LYS A 166 -12.45 -1.70 -17.01
C LYS A 166 -13.19 -2.03 -18.31
N GLU A 167 -13.42 -1.03 -19.17
CA GLU A 167 -14.05 -1.24 -20.48
C GLU A 167 -13.19 -2.14 -21.40
N THR A 168 -11.86 -2.08 -21.25
CA THR A 168 -10.92 -2.85 -22.08
C THR A 168 -10.82 -4.33 -21.66
N GLN A 169 -11.21 -4.68 -20.43
CA GLN A 169 -11.22 -6.06 -19.92
C GLN A 169 -12.42 -6.90 -20.39
N SER A 170 -13.32 -6.33 -21.21
CA SER A 170 -14.53 -7.00 -21.73
C SER A 170 -14.36 -7.67 -23.10
N PHE A 171 -13.11 -7.94 -23.54
CA PHE A 171 -12.78 -8.59 -24.81
C PHE A 171 -12.20 -9.99 -24.63
#